data_AF-A0A951FJ72-F1
#
_entry.id   AF-A0A951FJ72-F1
#
_cell.length_a   1.000
_cell.length_b   1.000
_cell.length_c   1.000
_cell.angle_alpha   90.00
_cell.angle_beta   90.00
_cell.angle_gamma   90.00
#
_symmetry.space_group_name_H-M   'P 1'
#
loop_
_entity.id
_entity.type
_entity.pdbx_description
1 polymer ?
#
loop_
_entity_poly.entity_id
_entity_poly.type
_entity_poly.pdbx_seq_one_letter_code
_entity_poly.pdbx_strand_id
1 'polypeptide(L)'
;MFKRLLVLAFIAIAAMSATPPAHAATLRIDNLYCLSLGHGRAECQASASGGTGSYTYTWNPTPYAGSGGYVLIYCTAYRNKTVNLTVRDSSGATVSSSTVFYCGDAV
;
A
#
# COMPACT_ATOMS: atom_id res chain seq x y z
N MET A 1 -56.54 -49.31 5.73
CA MET A 1 -55.13 -49.15 6.14
C MET A 1 -54.33 -48.68 4.93
N PHE A 2 -54.34 -47.38 4.62
CA PHE A 2 -53.46 -46.79 3.60
C PHE A 2 -52.82 -45.53 4.18
N LYS A 3 -51.51 -45.62 4.26
CA LYS A 3 -50.55 -44.83 5.01
C LYS A 3 -50.47 -43.44 4.38
N ARG A 4 -50.71 -42.39 5.17
CA ARG A 4 -50.48 -40.99 4.77
C ARG A 4 -49.03 -40.85 4.29
N LEU A 5 -48.83 -40.67 2.98
CA LEU A 5 -47.52 -40.36 2.43
C LEU A 5 -47.24 -38.88 2.75
N LEU A 6 -46.39 -38.66 3.75
CA LEU A 6 -45.81 -37.35 4.02
C LEU A 6 -44.79 -37.06 2.92
N VAL A 7 -45.12 -36.16 1.98
CA VAL A 7 -44.15 -35.66 1.00
C VAL A 7 -43.26 -34.66 1.73
N LEU A 8 -42.06 -35.09 2.13
CA LEU A 8 -41.03 -34.21 2.67
C LEU A 8 -40.47 -33.37 1.52
N ALA A 9 -40.88 -32.10 1.45
CA ALA A 9 -40.27 -31.11 0.57
C ALA A 9 -38.86 -30.79 1.10
N PHE A 10 -37.83 -31.31 0.44
CA PHE A 10 -36.47 -30.82 0.61
C PHE A 10 -36.38 -29.43 -0.01
N ILE A 11 -36.44 -28.39 0.81
CA ILE A 11 -36.05 -27.03 0.39
C ILE A 11 -34.55 -27.10 0.17
N ALA A 12 -34.13 -27.29 -1.09
CA ALA A 12 -32.76 -27.04 -1.49
C ALA A 12 -32.53 -25.52 -1.35
N ILE A 13 -31.90 -25.13 -0.24
CA ILE A 13 -31.43 -23.75 -0.08
C ILE A 13 -30.33 -23.60 -1.11
N ALA A 14 -30.61 -22.86 -2.18
CA ALA A 14 -29.58 -22.42 -3.10
C ALA A 14 -28.57 -21.60 -2.28
N ALA A 15 -27.39 -22.18 -2.02
CA ALA A 15 -26.28 -21.40 -1.50
C ALA A 15 -26.02 -20.31 -2.52
N MET A 16 -26.33 -19.06 -2.16
CA MET A 16 -25.88 -17.89 -2.90
C MET A 16 -24.36 -17.96 -2.86
N SER A 17 -23.75 -18.44 -3.94
CA SER A 17 -22.34 -18.25 -4.16
C SER A 17 -22.15 -16.75 -4.30
N ALA A 18 -21.88 -16.09 -3.17
CA ALA A 18 -21.28 -14.77 -3.16
C ALA A 18 -19.98 -14.94 -3.93
N THR A 19 -20.01 -14.60 -5.22
CA THR A 19 -18.79 -14.38 -5.96
C THR A 19 -18.04 -13.32 -5.16
N PRO A 20 -16.82 -13.62 -4.66
CA PRO A 20 -16.03 -12.59 -4.01
C PRO A 20 -16.01 -11.40 -4.95
N PRO A 21 -16.31 -10.16 -4.50
CA PRO A 21 -16.31 -9.01 -5.37
C PRO A 21 -15.00 -9.00 -6.15
N ALA A 22 -15.15 -8.87 -7.47
CA ALA A 22 -14.06 -8.95 -8.41
C ALA A 22 -12.89 -8.07 -7.94
N HIS A 23 -11.73 -8.71 -7.74
CA HIS A 23 -10.44 -8.11 -7.39
C HIS A 23 -10.41 -7.30 -6.09
N ALA A 24 -9.97 -7.95 -5.01
CA ALA A 24 -9.01 -7.26 -4.14
C ALA A 24 -7.81 -6.91 -5.02
N ALA A 25 -7.77 -5.71 -5.58
CA ALA A 25 -6.59 -5.25 -6.30
C ALA A 25 -5.42 -5.34 -5.30
N THR A 26 -4.35 -6.05 -5.64
CA THR A 26 -3.21 -6.23 -4.75
C THR A 26 -2.54 -4.88 -4.55
N LEU A 27 -2.70 -4.29 -3.37
CA LEU A 27 -2.03 -3.04 -3.00
C LEU A 27 -0.53 -3.20 -3.22
N ARG A 28 0.08 -2.25 -3.94
CA ARG A 28 1.51 -2.28 -4.26
C ARG A 28 2.07 -0.89 -4.42
N ILE A 29 3.38 -0.77 -4.23
CA ILE A 29 4.16 0.44 -4.53
C ILE A 29 4.68 0.28 -5.96
N ASP A 30 4.27 1.18 -6.86
CA ASP A 30 4.67 1.16 -8.28
C ASP A 30 6.05 1.76 -8.50
N ASN A 31 6.40 2.76 -7.68
CA ASN A 31 7.65 3.47 -7.78
C ASN A 31 8.05 4.00 -6.40
N LEU A 32 9.35 4.00 -6.13
CA LEU A 32 9.95 4.56 -4.92
C LEU A 32 11.41 4.95 -5.22
N TYR A 33 11.69 6.24 -5.26
CA TYR A 33 13.06 6.76 -5.40
C TYR A 33 13.26 8.02 -4.58
N CYS A 34 14.53 8.32 -4.30
CA CYS A 34 14.95 9.57 -3.69
C CYS A 34 16.18 10.13 -4.41
N LEU A 35 16.30 11.45 -4.44
CA LEU A 35 17.40 12.18 -5.07
C LEU A 35 18.00 13.17 -4.08
N SER A 36 19.32 13.29 -4.05
CA SER A 36 19.97 14.32 -3.23
C SER A 36 19.76 15.68 -3.86
N LEU A 37 19.34 16.66 -3.06
CA LEU A 37 19.25 18.07 -3.45
C LEU A 37 20.50 18.86 -3.03
N GLY A 38 21.50 18.19 -2.46
CA GLY A 38 22.62 18.84 -1.79
C GLY A 38 22.18 19.59 -0.53
N HIS A 39 23.13 20.32 0.07
CA HIS A 39 22.90 21.15 1.26
C HIS A 39 22.14 20.43 2.39
N GLY A 40 22.42 19.15 2.61
CA GLY A 40 21.79 18.41 3.69
C GLY A 40 20.37 17.90 3.40
N ARG A 41 19.88 17.92 2.15
CA ARG A 41 18.48 17.66 1.80
C ARG A 41 18.33 16.65 0.66
N ALA A 42 17.22 15.92 0.66
CA ALA A 42 16.84 15.04 -0.44
C ALA A 42 15.32 15.10 -0.68
N GLU A 43 14.92 14.89 -1.94
CA GLU A 43 13.53 14.68 -2.32
C GLU A 43 13.25 13.18 -2.50
N CYS A 44 12.06 12.74 -2.12
CA CYS A 44 11.60 11.38 -2.33
C CYS A 44 10.22 11.38 -2.98
N GLN A 45 10.05 10.48 -3.95
CA GLN A 45 8.80 10.31 -4.69
C GLN A 45 8.39 8.84 -4.70
N ALA A 46 7.10 8.60 -4.51
CA ALA A 46 6.48 7.30 -4.57
C ALA A 46 5.05 7.36 -5.09
N SER A 47 4.62 6.25 -5.67
CA SER A 47 3.23 6.03 -6.07
C SER A 47 2.80 4.62 -5.71
N ALA A 48 1.51 4.47 -5.41
CA ALA A 48 0.89 3.19 -5.13
C ALA A 48 -0.34 3.01 -6.01
N SER A 49 -0.68 1.75 -6.28
CA SER A 49 -1.87 1.35 -7.02
C SER A 49 -2.45 0.05 -6.46
N GLY A 50 -3.65 -0.29 -6.93
CA GLY A 50 -4.42 -1.40 -6.37
C GLY A 50 -5.04 -1.05 -5.01
N GLY A 51 -5.27 -2.05 -4.16
CA GLY A 51 -5.97 -1.86 -2.90
C GLY A 51 -7.38 -1.29 -3.08
N THR A 52 -7.89 -0.70 -2.00
CA THR A 52 -9.21 -0.09 -1.90
C THR A 52 -9.11 1.32 -1.33
N GLY A 53 -9.74 2.28 -1.99
CA GLY A 53 -9.88 3.65 -1.51
C GLY A 53 -8.56 4.43 -1.45
N SER A 54 -8.51 5.42 -0.56
CA SER A 54 -7.37 6.34 -0.44
C SER A 54 -6.15 5.70 0.24
N TYR A 55 -4.96 6.18 -0.11
CA TYR A 55 -3.70 5.70 0.43
C TYR A 55 -3.13 6.64 1.49
N THR A 56 -2.63 6.06 2.58
CA THR A 56 -1.83 6.73 3.61
C THR A 56 -0.37 6.30 3.46
N TYR A 57 0.54 7.26 3.38
CA TYR A 57 1.97 7.03 3.20
C TYR A 57 2.71 7.34 4.51
N THR A 58 3.46 6.37 5.01
CA THR A 58 4.29 6.50 6.20
C THR A 58 5.75 6.29 5.83
N TRP A 59 6.55 7.35 6.00
CA TRP A 59 7.95 7.40 5.59
C TRP A 59 8.90 7.28 6.77
N ASN A 60 10.02 6.60 6.58
CA ASN A 60 11.14 6.57 7.52
C ASN A 60 12.48 6.73 6.75
N PRO A 61 13.31 7.74 7.04
CA PRO A 61 13.16 8.73 8.12
C PRO A 61 11.95 9.64 7.93
N THR A 62 11.44 10.19 9.04
CA THR A 62 10.30 11.12 9.02
C THR A 62 10.64 12.35 8.19
N PRO A 63 9.81 12.70 7.19
CA PRO A 63 9.97 13.93 6.42
C PRO A 63 9.88 15.18 7.27
N TYR A 64 10.63 16.22 6.90
CA TYR A 64 10.47 17.54 7.48
C TYR A 64 9.46 18.41 6.71
N ALA A 65 9.12 18.02 5.48
CA ALA A 65 8.14 18.68 4.63
C ALA A 65 7.55 17.72 3.58
N GLY A 66 6.42 18.10 3.00
CA GLY A 66 5.67 17.30 2.04
C GLY A 66 4.72 16.28 2.71
N SER A 67 3.98 15.54 1.89
CA SER A 67 3.01 14.54 2.34
C SER A 67 2.65 13.56 1.23
N GLY A 68 2.07 12.41 1.60
CA GLY A 68 1.65 11.41 0.62
C GLY A 68 2.84 10.85 -0.16
N GLY A 69 2.71 10.82 -1.50
CA GLY A 69 3.74 10.30 -2.40
C GLY A 69 4.94 11.22 -2.63
N TYR A 70 4.95 12.46 -2.14
CA TYR A 70 6.05 13.41 -2.35
C TYR A 70 6.49 14.02 -1.01
N VAL A 71 7.76 13.86 -0.65
CA VAL A 71 8.30 14.31 0.64
C VAL A 71 9.74 14.81 0.53
N LEU A 72 10.14 15.62 1.51
CA LEU A 72 11.51 16.07 1.70
C LEU A 72 12.08 15.52 3.01
N ILE A 73 13.29 14.96 2.96
CA ILE A 73 13.97 14.36 4.11
C ILE A 73 15.33 14.99 4.35
N TYR A 74 15.80 14.91 5.60
CA TYR A 74 17.17 15.30 5.93
C TYR A 74 18.17 14.28 5.38
N CYS A 75 19.22 14.82 4.78
CA CYS A 75 20.29 14.11 4.12
C CYS A 75 21.63 14.74 4.53
N THR A 76 22.00 14.61 5.80
CA THR A 76 23.19 15.27 6.38
C THR A 76 24.46 14.41 6.39
N ALA A 77 24.39 13.19 5.87
CA ALA A 77 25.52 12.27 5.89
C ALA A 77 25.91 11.87 4.48
N TYR A 78 27.15 12.17 4.08
CA TYR A 78 27.77 11.88 2.78
C TYR A 78 27.97 10.37 2.52
N ARG A 79 26.87 9.60 2.48
CA ARG A 79 26.84 8.13 2.39
C ARG A 79 25.51 7.62 1.84
N ASN A 80 25.45 6.34 1.49
CA ASN A 80 24.20 5.69 1.15
C ASN A 80 23.21 5.74 2.33
N LYS A 81 22.00 6.22 2.05
CA LYS A 81 20.86 6.30 2.98
C LYS A 81 19.75 5.38 2.48
N THR A 82 19.17 4.63 3.40
CA THR A 82 17.95 3.84 3.15
C THR A 82 16.74 4.64 3.58
N VAL A 83 15.71 4.65 2.71
CA VAL A 83 14.38 5.17 3.00
C VAL A 83 13.39 4.02 2.92
N ASN A 84 12.61 3.85 3.97
CA ASN A 84 11.52 2.88 4.03
C ASN A 84 10.20 3.61 3.88
N LEU A 85 9.32 3.07 3.04
CA LEU A 85 7.96 3.54 2.84
C LEU A 85 7.00 2.41 3.18
N THR A 86 5.97 2.72 3.96
CA THR A 86 4.79 1.87 4.14
C THR A 86 3.57 2.61 3.59
N VAL A 87 2.84 1.97 2.69
CA VAL A 87 1.57 2.45 2.18
C VAL A 87 0.45 1.61 2.78
N ARG A 88 -0.60 2.27 3.26
CA ARG A 88 -1.82 1.65 3.77
C ARG A 88 -3.02 2.16 2.98
N ASP A 89 -3.91 1.28 2.55
CA ASP A 89 -5.16 1.67 1.91
C ASP A 89 -6.32 1.85 2.92
N SER A 90 -7.52 2.23 2.47
CA SER A 90 -8.66 2.46 3.37
C SER A 90 -9.28 1.18 3.93
N SER A 91 -9.03 0.03 3.31
CA SER A 91 -9.45 -1.28 3.84
C SER A 91 -8.55 -1.75 5.00
N GLY A 92 -7.34 -1.17 5.08
CA GLY A 92 -6.33 -1.52 6.07
C GLY A 92 -5.22 -2.41 5.53
N ALA A 93 -5.22 -2.74 4.24
CA ALA A 93 -4.11 -3.45 3.61
C ALA A 93 -2.86 -2.59 3.64
N THR A 94 -1.70 -3.22 3.85
CA THR A 94 -0.40 -2.54 3.91
C THR A 94 0.61 -3.18 2.98
N VAL A 95 1.48 -2.36 2.41
CA VAL A 95 2.67 -2.78 1.66
C VAL A 95 3.84 -1.91 2.06
N SER A 96 5.03 -2.49 2.14
CA SER A 96 6.26 -1.76 2.44
C SER A 96 7.27 -1.97 1.33
N SER A 97 8.06 -0.93 1.06
CA SER A 97 9.21 -0.98 0.16
C SER A 97 10.33 -0.11 0.71
N SER A 98 11.55 -0.32 0.21
CA SER A 98 12.70 0.49 0.56
C SER A 98 13.49 0.86 -0.68
N THR A 99 14.15 2.01 -0.60
CA THR A 99 15.10 2.46 -1.62
C THR A 99 16.37 2.97 -0.96
N VAL A 100 17.48 2.89 -1.68
CA VAL A 100 18.77 3.40 -1.24
C VAL A 100 19.22 4.45 -2.23
N PHE A 101 19.63 5.60 -1.71
CA PHE A 101 20.21 6.68 -2.50
C PHE A 101 21.49 7.18 -1.84
N TYR A 102 22.43 7.70 -2.63
CA TYR A 102 23.59 8.37 -2.08
C TYR A 102 23.20 9.75 -1.60
N CYS A 103 23.35 9.98 -0.31
CA CYS A 103 23.16 11.28 0.30
C CYS A 103 24.48 12.04 0.23
N GLY A 104 24.51 13.22 -0.37
CA GLY A 104 25.73 13.99 -0.63
C GLY A 104 25.43 15.28 -1.39
N ASP A 105 26.41 15.86 -2.07
CA ASP A 105 26.17 17.02 -2.94
C ASP A 105 25.20 16.68 -4.08
N ALA A 106 24.53 17.70 -4.63
CA ALA A 106 23.67 17.50 -5.80
C ALA A 106 24.55 17.07 -6.98
N VAL A 107 24.21 15.94 -7.60
CA VAL A 107 24.88 15.44 -8.82
C VAL A 107 24.28 16.11 -10.04
#